data_AF-A0A4Y2UM22-F1
#
_entry.id   AF-A0A4Y2UM22-F1
#
_cell.length_a   1.000
_cell.length_b   1.000
_cell.length_c   1.000
_cell.angle_alpha   90.00
_cell.angle_beta   90.00
_cell.angle_gamma   90.00
#
_symmetry.space_group_name_H-M   'P 1'
#
loop_
_entity.id
_entity.type
_entity.pdbx_description
1 polymer ?
#
loop_
_entity_poly.entity_id
_entity_poly.type
_entity_poly.pdbx_seq_one_letter_code
_entity_poly.pdbx_strand_id
1 'polypeptide(L)'
;MVNFMALAPKNPTQPTNLSLPNNNLSKKSPFAIQKSLDGVSKNLKSVKKLASGDLLLETDSALQSKAFLVAKTFLDLPVTTTPHKTLNFCRGVVSDDELLFSSDEEILEGLSS
;
A
#
# COMPACT_ATOMS: atom_id res chain seq x y z
N MET A 1 -22.01 -25.71 -5.32
CA MET A 1 -21.01 -24.97 -4.51
C MET A 1 -20.16 -24.24 -5.52
N VAL A 2 -20.28 -22.91 -5.63
CA VAL A 2 -19.59 -22.12 -6.67
C VAL A 2 -18.19 -21.78 -6.17
N ASN A 3 -17.16 -22.14 -6.93
CA ASN A 3 -15.78 -21.78 -6.64
C ASN A 3 -15.50 -20.36 -7.14
N PHE A 4 -14.78 -19.57 -6.35
CA PHE A 4 -14.42 -18.19 -6.67
C PHE A 4 -12.94 -18.13 -7.04
N MET A 5 -12.63 -17.76 -8.29
CA MET A 5 -11.27 -17.46 -8.71
C MET A 5 -10.96 -15.98 -8.48
N ALA A 6 -9.81 -15.68 -7.87
CA ALA A 6 -9.43 -14.33 -7.47
C ALA A 6 -8.34 -13.78 -8.40
N LEU A 7 -8.61 -12.64 -9.03
CA LEU A 7 -7.62 -11.92 -9.85
C LEU A 7 -7.28 -10.57 -9.22
N ALA A 8 -5.99 -10.32 -9.04
CA ALA A 8 -5.48 -9.09 -8.43
C ALA A 8 -4.88 -8.16 -9.51
N PRO A 9 -5.06 -6.83 -9.41
CA PRO A 9 -4.39 -5.89 -10.31
C PRO A 9 -2.87 -5.89 -10.09
N LYS A 10 -2.11 -5.78 -11.18
CA LYS A 10 -0.63 -5.88 -11.18
C LYS A 10 0.11 -4.72 -10.49
N ASN A 11 -0.55 -3.61 -10.12
CA ASN A 11 0.14 -2.51 -9.40
C ASN A 11 -0.80 -1.49 -8.71
N PRO A 12 -1.53 -1.86 -7.63
CA PRO A 12 -2.25 -0.88 -6.83
C PRO A 12 -1.27 0.01 -6.06
N THR A 13 -1.54 1.33 -6.01
CA THR A 13 -0.83 2.29 -5.16
C THR A 13 -0.89 1.84 -3.70
N GLN A 14 0.21 1.34 -3.15
CA GLN A 14 0.17 0.68 -1.86
C GLN A 14 0.28 1.67 -0.69
N PRO A 15 -0.66 1.69 0.27
CA PRO A 15 -0.45 2.37 1.52
C PRO A 15 0.77 1.81 2.22
N THR A 16 1.63 2.72 2.67
CA THR A 16 2.93 2.40 3.23
C THR A 16 2.92 2.80 4.69
N ASN A 17 3.28 1.88 5.58
CA ASN A 17 3.48 2.16 6.99
C ASN A 17 4.90 2.65 7.21
N LEU A 18 5.04 3.79 7.89
CA LEU A 18 6.30 4.40 8.27
C LEU A 18 6.44 4.36 9.80
N SER A 19 7.49 3.70 10.28
CA SER A 19 7.76 3.54 11.71
C SER A 19 9.16 4.02 12.08
N LEU A 20 9.25 4.88 13.11
CA LEU A 20 10.52 5.28 13.72
C LEU A 20 10.83 4.41 14.94
N PRO A 21 12.13 4.17 15.25
CA PRO A 21 12.55 3.48 16.46
C PRO A 21 11.93 4.10 17.70
N ASN A 22 11.53 3.25 18.66
CA ASN A 22 10.96 3.63 19.96
C ASN A 22 9.73 4.56 19.88
N ASN A 23 8.99 4.52 18.77
CA ASN A 23 7.78 5.34 18.57
C ASN A 23 8.03 6.86 18.73
N ASN A 24 9.22 7.31 18.33
CA ASN A 24 9.64 8.70 18.48
C ASN A 24 8.84 9.70 17.61
N LEU A 25 8.02 9.22 16.66
CA LEU A 25 7.09 10.06 15.88
C LEU A 25 6.17 10.90 16.78
N SER A 26 5.73 10.34 17.90
CA SER A 26 4.87 11.01 18.88
C SER A 26 5.52 12.25 19.53
N LYS A 27 6.85 12.32 19.56
CA LYS A 27 7.64 13.39 20.18
C LYS A 27 8.11 14.44 19.16
N LYS A 28 7.80 14.26 17.88
CA LYS A 28 8.21 15.17 16.80
C LYS A 28 7.09 16.15 16.49
N SER A 29 7.48 17.37 16.12
CA SER A 29 6.54 18.42 15.72
C SER A 29 5.78 18.00 14.44
N PRO A 30 4.46 18.23 14.35
CA PRO A 30 3.69 17.92 13.14
C PRO A 30 4.23 18.64 11.90
N PHE A 31 4.79 19.85 12.06
CA PHE A 31 5.42 20.59 10.96
C PHE A 31 6.72 19.93 10.49
N ALA A 32 7.51 19.39 11.42
CA ALA A 32 8.73 18.67 11.07
C ALA A 32 8.39 17.37 10.32
N ILE A 33 7.38 16.64 10.80
CA ILE A 33 6.86 15.43 10.14
C ILE A 33 6.42 15.76 8.71
N GLN A 34 5.59 16.79 8.53
CA GLN A 34 5.13 17.20 7.20
C GLN A 34 6.29 17.58 6.28
N LYS A 35 7.24 18.39 6.77
CA LYS A 35 8.42 18.80 5.98
C LYS A 35 9.27 17.60 5.55
N SER A 36 9.43 16.60 6.42
CA SER A 36 10.15 15.37 6.07
C SER A 36 9.38 14.50 5.08
N LEU A 37 8.05 14.44 5.17
CA LEU A 37 7.21 13.75 4.17
C LEU A 37 7.38 14.40 2.80
N ASP A 38 7.26 15.73 2.73
CA ASP A 38 7.43 16.51 1.49
C ASP A 38 8.84 16.41 0.90
N GLY A 39 9.83 16.13 1.75
CA GLY A 39 11.21 15.87 1.33
C GLY A 39 11.41 14.52 0.63
N VAL A 40 10.57 13.52 0.93
CA VAL A 40 10.58 12.21 0.23
C VAL A 40 9.67 12.27 -1.00
N SER A 41 8.43 12.73 -0.82
CA SER A 41 7.48 12.93 -1.90
C SER A 41 6.38 13.89 -1.47
N LYS A 42 6.06 14.85 -2.35
CA LYS A 42 4.97 15.81 -2.16
C LYS A 42 3.62 15.19 -2.50
N ASN A 43 2.55 15.85 -2.04
CA ASN A 43 1.16 15.57 -2.42
C ASN A 43 0.73 14.12 -2.16
N LEU A 44 1.03 13.63 -0.95
CA LEU A 44 0.42 12.39 -0.46
C LEU A 44 -1.09 12.54 -0.42
N LYS A 45 -1.81 11.48 -0.79
CA LYS A 45 -3.28 11.46 -0.81
C LYS A 45 -3.85 11.53 0.60
N SER A 46 -3.26 10.79 1.53
CA SER A 46 -3.58 10.88 2.94
C SER A 46 -2.41 10.48 3.83
N VAL A 47 -2.37 11.05 5.04
CA VAL A 47 -1.41 10.72 6.08
C VAL A 47 -2.19 10.55 7.37
N LYS A 48 -2.16 9.35 7.94
CA LYS A 48 -2.91 9.02 9.16
C LYS A 48 -1.97 8.46 10.22
N LYS A 49 -2.01 9.04 11.41
CA LYS A 49 -1.33 8.46 12.57
C LYS A 49 -2.15 7.30 13.13
N LEU A 50 -1.50 6.14 13.29
CA LEU A 50 -2.12 4.95 13.88
C LEU A 50 -2.00 4.97 15.40
N ALA A 51 -2.82 4.16 16.07
CA ALA A 51 -2.74 3.98 17.53
C ALA A 51 -1.40 3.38 17.97
N SER A 52 -0.71 2.64 17.09
CA SER A 52 0.67 2.18 17.31
C SER A 52 1.67 3.35 17.38
N GLY A 53 1.30 4.53 16.86
CA GLY A 53 2.15 5.71 16.70
C GLY A 53 2.89 5.78 15.37
N ASP A 54 2.73 4.77 14.51
CA ASP A 54 3.20 4.79 13.12
C ASP A 54 2.37 5.75 12.25
N LEU A 55 2.89 6.07 11.08
CA LEU A 55 2.15 6.79 10.04
C LEU A 55 1.75 5.83 8.93
N LEU A 56 0.45 5.80 8.62
CA LEU A 56 -0.10 5.21 7.41
C LEU A 56 -0.13 6.27 6.32
N LEU A 57 0.60 6.03 5.24
CA LEU A 57 0.71 6.93 4.10
C LEU A 57 -0.07 6.35 2.92
N GLU A 58 -0.97 7.13 2.34
CA GLU A 58 -1.62 6.81 1.08
C GLU A 58 -0.99 7.64 -0.04
N THR A 59 -0.46 6.96 -1.04
CA THR A 59 0.23 7.56 -2.18
C THR A 59 -0.65 7.56 -3.42
N ASP A 60 -0.48 8.56 -4.28
CA ASP A 60 -1.28 8.67 -5.51
C ASP A 60 -0.64 7.95 -6.71
N SER A 61 0.64 7.55 -6.59
CA SER A 61 1.31 6.78 -7.63
C SER A 61 2.30 5.74 -7.10
N ALA A 62 2.57 4.72 -7.91
CA ALA A 62 3.54 3.67 -7.60
C ALA A 62 4.96 4.24 -7.42
N LEU A 63 5.30 5.32 -8.11
CA LEU A 63 6.60 6.00 -7.98
C LEU A 63 6.76 6.60 -6.57
N GLN A 64 5.70 7.24 -6.05
CA GLN A 64 5.71 7.78 -4.69
C GLN A 64 5.84 6.66 -3.65
N SER A 65 5.04 5.59 -3.79
CA SER A 65 5.12 4.42 -2.90
C SER A 65 6.53 3.83 -2.87
N LYS A 66 7.15 3.66 -4.05
CA LYS A 66 8.53 3.19 -4.17
C LYS A 66 9.54 4.13 -3.50
N ALA A 67 9.35 5.45 -3.59
CA ALA A 67 10.21 6.42 -2.93
C ALA A 67 10.22 6.23 -1.40
N PHE A 68 9.06 6.04 -0.78
CA PHE A 68 8.97 5.76 0.66
C PHE A 68 9.54 4.39 1.04
N LEU A 69 9.34 3.36 0.20
CA LEU A 69 9.91 2.03 0.44
C LEU A 69 11.45 2.02 0.40
N VAL A 70 12.06 2.89 -0.40
CA VAL A 70 13.52 3.00 -0.51
C VAL A 70 14.10 3.96 0.54
N ALA A 71 13.27 4.83 1.14
CA ALA A 71 13.71 5.78 2.17
C ALA A 71 14.24 5.04 3.41
N LYS A 72 15.55 5.19 3.68
CA LYS A 72 16.21 4.60 4.86
C LYS A 72 16.17 5.51 6.08
N THR A 73 15.93 6.81 5.86
CA THR A 73 15.97 7.85 6.88
C THR A 73 14.74 8.74 6.80
N PHE A 74 14.22 9.12 7.96
CA PHE A 74 13.13 10.07 8.12
C PHE A 74 13.39 10.92 9.37
N LEU A 75 13.35 12.24 9.26
CA LEU A 75 13.75 13.16 10.35
C LEU A 75 15.16 12.88 10.89
N ASP A 76 16.10 12.58 10.00
CA ASP A 76 17.50 12.21 10.32
C ASP A 76 17.63 10.96 11.21
N LEU A 77 16.56 10.18 11.32
CA LEU A 77 16.53 8.92 12.06
C LEU A 77 16.34 7.76 11.08
N PRO A 78 16.94 6.59 11.35
CA PRO A 78 16.64 5.40 10.57
C PRO A 78 15.15 5.08 10.70
N VAL A 79 14.54 4.68 9.59
CA VAL A 79 13.11 4.38 9.52
C VAL A 79 12.87 3.04 8.86
N THR A 80 11.82 2.36 9.29
CA THR A 80 11.35 1.14 8.63
C THR A 80 10.06 1.46 7.89
N THR A 81 10.08 1.30 6.58
CA THR A 81 8.92 1.41 5.71
C THR A 81 8.47 0.03 5.26
N THR A 82 7.18 -0.27 5.45
CA THR A 82 6.60 -1.54 5.02
C THR A 82 5.32 -1.31 4.22
N PRO A 83 5.11 -2.06 3.13
CA PRO A 83 3.84 -2.02 2.42
C PRO A 83 2.75 -2.63 3.31
N HIS A 84 1.58 -1.99 3.36
CA HIS A 84 0.46 -2.50 4.15
C HIS A 84 -0.16 -3.74 3.49
N LYS A 85 -0.22 -4.85 4.23
CA LYS A 85 -0.56 -6.18 3.72
C LYS A 85 -1.98 -6.31 3.17
N THR A 86 -2.96 -5.62 3.78
CA THR A 86 -4.39 -5.87 3.51
C THR A 86 -5.15 -4.67 2.94
N LEU A 87 -4.58 -3.45 2.95
CA LEU A 87 -5.31 -2.25 2.51
C LEU A 87 -5.35 -2.11 0.97
N ASN A 88 -4.80 -3.10 0.25
CA ASN A 88 -4.60 -3.07 -1.20
C ASN A 88 -5.16 -4.28 -1.95
N PHE A 89 -5.86 -5.17 -1.26
CA PHE A 89 -6.53 -6.25 -1.97
C PHE A 89 -7.96 -5.80 -2.28
N CYS A 90 -8.16 -5.26 -3.48
CA CYS A 90 -9.49 -5.28 -4.08
C CYS A 90 -9.75 -6.75 -4.38
N ARG A 91 -10.69 -7.40 -3.68
CA ARG A 91 -11.13 -8.73 -4.08
C ARG A 91 -11.89 -8.58 -5.40
N GLY A 92 -11.18 -8.73 -6.53
CA GLY A 92 -11.77 -8.76 -7.86
C GLY A 92 -12.48 -10.10 -8.04
N VAL A 93 -13.78 -10.12 -7.71
CA VAL A 93 -14.63 -11.30 -7.94
C VAL A 93 -15.32 -11.11 -9.28
N VAL A 94 -15.11 -12.06 -10.18
CA VAL A 94 -15.95 -12.23 -11.36
C VAL A 94 -16.88 -13.40 -11.07
N SER A 95 -18.19 -13.13 -11.10
CA SER A 95 -19.23 -14.14 -10.96
C SER A 95 -20.07 -14.11 -12.22
N ASP A 96 -20.04 -15.18 -13.00
CA ASP A 96 -20.81 -15.33 -14.23
C ASP A 96 -21.27 -16.78 -14.35
N ASP A 97 -22.52 -16.98 -14.77
CA ASP A 97 -23.09 -18.32 -14.96
C ASP A 97 -22.45 -19.04 -16.15
N GLU A 98 -21.93 -18.30 -17.14
CA GLU A 98 -21.22 -18.87 -18.29
C GLU A 98 -19.86 -19.45 -17.90
N LEU A 99 -19.24 -18.93 -16.84
CA LEU A 99 -17.95 -19.40 -16.32
C LEU A 99 -18.09 -20.62 -15.39
N LEU A 100 -19.32 -21.07 -15.10
CA LEU A 100 -19.57 -22.16 -14.15
C LEU A 100 -18.93 -23.49 -14.56
N PHE A 101 -18.76 -23.71 -15.87
CA PHE A 101 -18.21 -24.94 -16.43
C PHE A 101 -16.79 -24.80 -16.97
N SER A 102 -16.24 -23.58 -16.96
CA SER A 102 -14.87 -23.33 -17.37
C SER A 102 -13.90 -23.79 -16.29
N SER A 103 -12.77 -24.34 -16.70
CA SER A 103 -11.68 -24.69 -15.78
C SER A 103 -10.91 -23.44 -15.34
N ASP A 104 -10.28 -23.48 -14.17
CA ASP A 104 -9.43 -22.37 -13.70
C ASP A 104 -8.31 -22.07 -14.72
N GLU A 105 -7.75 -23.10 -15.37
CA GLU A 105 -6.72 -22.95 -16.41
C GLU A 105 -7.22 -22.21 -17.65
N GLU A 106 -8.41 -22.55 -18.16
CA GLU A 106 -9.05 -21.91 -19.32
C GLU A 106 -9.38 -20.44 -19.03
N ILE A 107 -9.93 -20.16 -17.84
CA ILE A 107 -10.21 -18.80 -17.38
C ILE A 107 -8.92 -17.99 -17.29
N LEU A 108 -7.85 -18.58 -16.74
CA LEU A 108 -6.55 -17.90 -16.59
C LEU A 108 -5.91 -17.61 -17.97
N GLU A 109 -5.99 -18.55 -18.91
CA GLU A 109 -5.49 -18.38 -20.27
C GLU A 109 -6.20 -17.22 -21.00
N GLY A 110 -7.54 -17.20 -20.98
CA GLY A 110 -8.34 -16.14 -21.60
C GLY A 110 -8.10 -14.74 -21.02
N LEU A 111 -7.80 -14.65 -19.72
CA LEU A 111 -7.54 -13.38 -19.02
C LEU A 111 -6.07 -12.94 -19.06
N SER A 112 -5.17 -13.80 -19.57
CA SER A 112 -3.74 -13.51 -19.67
C SER A 112 -3.33 -12.83 -20.98
N SER A 113 -4.27 -12.64 -21.92
CA SER A 113 -4.10 -11.95 -23.20
C SER A 113 -4.32 -10.43 -23.10
#